data_AF-A0A1J3HAB2-F1
#
_entry.id   AF-A0A1J3HAB2-F1
#
_cell.length_a   1.000
_cell.length_b   1.000
_cell.length_c   1.000
_cell.angle_alpha   90.00
_cell.angle_beta   90.00
_cell.angle_gamma   90.00
#
_symmetry.space_group_name_H-M   'P 1'
#
loop_
_entity.id
_entity.type
_entity.pdbx_description
1 polymer ?
#
loop_
_entity_poly.entity_id
_entity_poly.type
_entity_poly.pdbx_seq_one_letter_code
_entity_poly.pdbx_strand_id
1 'polypeptide(L)'
;RGGSIVDQLMEITQKGSVDEYREQFEELLVEVPHVTNDVAESMFLRGLKKSLRDQVLRCNPSGINAIVAAARLIERQDGANQGYSYKPRFQYQTSSTPPPSRSSSNSPLKSAEVSPARR
;
A
#
# COMPACT_ATOMS: atom_id res chain seq x y z
N ARG A 1 -24.00 24.30 16.11
CA ARG A 1 -23.16 24.00 17.29
C ARG A 1 -21.95 24.91 17.22
N GLY A 2 -21.72 25.75 18.23
CA GLY A 2 -20.50 26.54 18.37
C GLY A 2 -19.71 25.96 19.54
N GLY A 3 -18.77 25.06 19.24
CA GLY A 3 -17.75 24.65 20.19
C GLY A 3 -16.65 25.72 20.25
N SER A 4 -15.86 25.71 21.31
CA SER A 4 -14.66 26.55 21.39
C SER A 4 -13.74 26.28 20.19
N ILE A 5 -12.83 27.20 19.88
CA ILE A 5 -11.86 27.00 18.79
C ILE A 5 -11.03 25.73 19.01
N VAL A 6 -10.73 25.42 20.28
CA VAL A 6 -10.07 24.17 20.67
C VAL A 6 -10.93 22.95 20.30
N ASP A 7 -12.23 22.98 20.55
CA ASP A 7 -13.13 21.89 20.16
C ASP A 7 -13.13 21.69 18.64
N GLN A 8 -13.16 22.80 17.88
CA GLN A 8 -13.10 22.77 16.42
C GLN A 8 -11.76 22.19 15.91
N LEU A 9 -10.64 22.60 16.51
CA LEU A 9 -9.32 22.07 16.24
C LEU A 9 -9.22 20.57 16.59
N MET A 10 -9.98 20.11 17.60
CA MET A 10 -9.99 18.71 17.97
C MET A 10 -10.88 17.84 17.07
N GLU A 11 -11.94 18.42 16.51
CA GLU A 11 -12.93 17.76 15.64
C GLU A 11 -12.55 17.79 14.15
N ILE A 12 -11.65 18.67 13.73
CA ILE A 12 -11.28 18.79 12.32
C ILE A 12 -10.62 17.51 11.80
N THR A 13 -11.10 17.05 10.65
CA THR A 13 -10.66 15.83 9.97
C THR A 13 -10.47 16.11 8.48
N GLN A 14 -9.50 15.42 7.88
CA GLN A 14 -9.18 15.53 6.46
C GLN A 14 -10.34 14.98 5.61
N LYS A 15 -11.06 15.86 4.92
CA LYS A 15 -12.10 15.49 3.95
C LYS A 15 -11.52 15.40 2.53
N GLY A 16 -10.79 16.41 2.11
CA GLY A 16 -10.17 16.53 0.79
C GLY A 16 -8.70 16.12 0.77
N SER A 17 -7.88 16.96 0.14
CA SER A 17 -6.43 16.78 0.04
C SER A 17 -5.72 17.03 1.36
N VAL A 18 -4.47 16.58 1.48
CA VAL A 18 -3.62 16.90 2.65
C VAL A 18 -3.39 18.41 2.77
N ASP A 19 -3.27 19.11 1.64
CA ASP A 19 -3.00 20.55 1.62
C ASP A 19 -4.20 21.37 2.12
N GLU A 20 -5.41 21.07 1.65
CA GLU A 20 -6.64 21.71 2.14
C GLU A 20 -6.84 21.48 3.65
N TYR A 21 -6.57 20.25 4.12
CA TYR A 21 -6.66 19.94 5.54
C TYR A 21 -5.62 20.70 6.37
N ARG A 22 -4.40 20.82 5.85
CA ARG A 22 -3.33 21.57 6.50
C ARG A 22 -3.69 23.04 6.65
N GLU A 23 -4.20 23.68 5.61
CA GLU A 23 -4.60 25.09 5.65
C GLU A 23 -5.64 25.34 6.75
N GLN A 24 -6.70 24.53 6.79
CA GLN A 24 -7.74 24.65 7.82
C GLN A 24 -7.21 24.39 9.24
N PHE A 25 -6.26 23.46 9.38
CA PHE A 25 -5.63 23.18 10.67
C PHE A 25 -4.76 24.35 11.15
N GLU A 26 -3.96 24.94 10.26
CA GLU A 26 -3.11 26.09 10.57
C GLU A 26 -3.95 27.33 10.96
N GLU A 27 -5.05 27.58 10.25
CA GLU A 27 -6.00 28.66 10.61
C GLU A 27 -6.53 28.52 12.04
N LEU A 28 -6.95 27.32 12.43
CA LEU A 28 -7.44 27.06 13.79
C LEU A 28 -6.31 27.09 14.83
N LEU A 29 -5.09 26.68 14.46
CA LEU A 29 -3.95 26.63 15.37
C LEU A 29 -3.45 28.03 15.74
N VAL A 30 -3.51 28.99 14.81
CA VAL A 30 -3.15 30.40 15.06
C VAL A 30 -3.96 31.00 16.21
N GLU A 31 -5.23 30.60 16.33
CA GLU A 31 -6.15 31.05 17.37
C GLU A 31 -5.93 30.35 18.73
N VAL A 32 -5.06 29.34 18.80
CA VAL A 32 -4.76 28.58 20.03
C VAL A 32 -3.25 28.52 20.30
N PRO A 33 -2.61 29.65 20.67
CA PRO A 33 -1.15 29.76 20.80
C PRO A 33 -0.55 28.95 21.97
N HIS A 34 -1.37 28.42 22.87
CA HIS A 34 -0.91 27.64 24.03
C HIS A 34 -0.70 26.15 23.72
N VAL A 35 -1.01 25.70 22.51
CA VAL A 35 -0.79 24.32 22.09
C VAL A 35 0.71 24.08 21.86
N THR A 36 1.27 23.06 22.52
CA THR A 36 2.66 22.65 22.27
C THR A 36 2.77 21.91 20.94
N ASN A 37 3.98 21.91 20.36
CA ASN A 37 4.23 21.21 19.09
C ASN A 37 3.81 19.74 19.15
N ASP A 38 4.14 19.01 20.21
CA ASP A 38 3.77 17.59 20.37
C ASP A 38 2.24 17.37 20.35
N VAL A 39 1.49 18.29 20.95
CA VAL A 39 0.03 18.26 20.97
C VAL A 39 -0.52 18.61 19.59
N ALA A 40 0.04 19.62 18.92
CA ALA A 40 -0.33 19.96 17.55
C ALA A 40 -0.08 18.79 16.59
N GLU A 41 1.09 18.14 16.68
CA GLU A 41 1.43 16.94 15.89
C GLU A 41 0.42 15.81 16.13
N SER A 42 0.10 15.54 17.40
CA SER A 42 -0.88 14.52 17.77
C SER A 42 -2.28 14.84 17.23
N MET A 43 -2.71 16.10 17.28
CA MET A 43 -4.00 16.53 16.74
C MET A 43 -4.04 16.43 15.22
N PHE A 44 -2.97 16.86 14.55
CA PHE A 44 -2.85 16.78 13.09
C PHE A 44 -2.91 15.33 12.62
N LEU A 45 -2.10 14.45 13.22
CA LEU A 45 -2.11 13.02 12.91
C LEU A 45 -3.49 12.39 13.15
N ARG A 46 -4.19 12.80 14.22
CA ARG A 46 -5.54 12.29 14.52
C ARG A 46 -6.54 12.66 13.43
N GLY A 47 -6.46 13.87 12.88
CA GLY A 47 -7.39 14.34 11.86
C GLY A 47 -7.10 13.82 10.44
N LEU A 48 -5.90 13.29 10.15
CA LEU A 48 -5.61 12.65 8.87
C LEU A 48 -6.51 11.43 8.58
N LYS A 49 -6.76 11.16 7.29
CA LYS A 49 -7.43 9.93 6.85
C LYS A 49 -6.69 8.71 7.39
N LYS A 50 -7.43 7.74 7.95
CA LYS A 50 -6.85 6.57 8.64
C LYS A 50 -5.83 5.81 7.78
N SER A 51 -6.16 5.54 6.51
CA SER A 51 -5.26 4.83 5.59
C SER A 51 -3.93 5.54 5.43
N LEU A 52 -3.96 6.87 5.30
CA LEU A 52 -2.79 7.71 5.10
C LEU A 52 -2.00 7.87 6.41
N ARG A 53 -2.68 8.13 7.53
CA ARG A 53 -2.09 8.23 8.87
C ARG A 53 -1.24 7.02 9.21
N ASP A 54 -1.75 5.81 8.97
CA ASP A 54 -1.03 4.58 9.29
C ASP A 54 0.27 4.46 8.47
N GLN A 55 0.32 4.99 7.24
CA GLN A 55 1.55 5.03 6.44
C GLN A 55 2.51 6.13 6.92
N VAL A 56 1.98 7.32 7.24
CA VAL A 56 2.77 8.44 7.75
C VAL A 56 3.48 8.05 9.05
N LEU A 57 2.79 7.36 9.97
CA LEU A 57 3.39 6.89 11.22
C LEU A 57 4.57 5.94 10.99
N ARG A 58 4.57 5.13 9.91
CA ARG A 58 5.71 4.26 9.57
C ARG A 58 6.95 5.04 9.13
N CYS A 59 6.78 6.28 8.68
CA CYS A 59 7.89 7.15 8.31
C CYS A 59 8.56 7.82 9.52
N ASN A 60 8.00 7.66 10.73
CA ASN A 60 8.46 8.34 11.95
C ASN A 60 8.75 9.85 11.75
N PRO A 61 7.81 10.63 11.19
CA PRO A 61 8.02 12.05 11.00
C PRO A 61 8.08 12.77 12.35
N SER A 62 8.82 13.88 12.39
CA SER A 62 8.90 14.78 13.54
C SER A 62 8.59 16.20 13.09
N GLY A 63 7.62 16.85 13.73
CA GLY A 63 7.12 18.15 13.30
C GLY A 63 6.02 18.07 12.24
N ILE A 64 5.10 19.04 12.29
CA ILE A 64 3.99 19.19 11.33
C ILE A 64 4.47 19.19 9.88
N ASN A 65 5.56 19.90 9.58
CA ASN A 65 6.09 19.97 8.22
C ASN A 65 6.52 18.60 7.68
N ALA A 66 7.15 17.76 8.51
CA ALA A 66 7.55 16.42 8.11
C ALA A 66 6.33 15.50 7.93
N ILE A 67 5.35 15.61 8.84
CA ILE A 67 4.08 14.89 8.76
C ILE A 67 3.36 15.21 7.45
N VAL A 68 3.25 16.50 7.12
CA VAL A 68 2.66 17.00 5.89
C VAL A 68 3.42 16.52 4.65
N ALA A 69 4.75 16.58 4.65
CA ALA A 69 5.56 16.13 3.53
C ALA A 69 5.39 14.62 3.26
N ALA A 70 5.41 13.80 4.32
CA ALA A 70 5.16 12.37 4.22
C ALA A 70 3.73 12.10 3.71
N ALA A 71 2.74 12.78 4.30
CA ALA A 71 1.33 12.67 3.92
C ALA A 71 1.09 12.97 2.45
N ARG A 72 1.64 14.10 1.94
CA ARG A 72 1.53 14.47 0.51
C ARG A 72 2.17 13.44 -0.42
N LEU A 73 3.31 12.88 -0.04
CA LEU A 73 3.99 11.85 -0.83
C LEU A 73 3.13 10.59 -0.94
N ILE A 74 2.56 10.14 0.17
CA ILE A 74 1.70 8.96 0.25
C ILE A 74 0.39 9.19 -0.51
N GLU A 75 -0.27 10.34 -0.35
CA GLU A 75 -1.50 10.70 -1.07
C GLU A 75 -1.31 10.65 -2.59
N ARG A 76 -0.17 11.17 -3.08
CA ARG A 76 0.20 11.12 -4.50
C ARG A 76 0.41 9.68 -5.00
N GLN A 77 1.04 8.83 -4.18
CA GLN A 77 1.25 7.43 -4.51
C GLN A 77 -0.06 6.65 -4.57
N ASP A 78 -0.96 6.85 -3.61
CA ASP A 78 -2.27 6.18 -3.58
C ASP A 78 -3.14 6.60 -4.77
N GLY A 79 -3.10 7.88 -5.17
CA GLY A 79 -3.80 8.36 -6.38
C GLY A 79 -3.28 7.71 -7.67
N ALA A 80 -1.95 7.51 -7.77
CA ALA A 80 -1.35 6.82 -8.91
C ALA A 80 -1.62 5.30 -8.91
N ASN A 81 -1.58 4.66 -7.73
CA ASN A 81 -1.81 3.23 -7.58
C ASN A 81 -3.28 2.81 -7.80
N GLN A 82 -4.25 3.71 -7.59
CA GLN A 82 -5.64 3.42 -7.96
C GLN A 82 -5.82 3.23 -9.47
N GLY A 83 -4.97 3.83 -10.31
CA GLY A 83 -4.91 3.56 -11.75
C GLY A 83 -4.26 2.22 -12.10
N TYR A 84 -3.35 1.74 -11.25
CA TYR A 84 -2.69 0.44 -11.36
C TYR A 84 -3.31 -0.55 -10.38
N SER A 85 -4.53 -0.97 -10.65
CA SER A 85 -5.18 -2.08 -9.94
C SER A 85 -4.21 -3.26 -9.85
N TYR A 86 -3.60 -3.44 -8.68
CA TYR A 86 -2.74 -4.57 -8.36
C TYR A 86 -3.68 -5.78 -8.26
N LYS A 87 -4.00 -6.38 -9.41
CA LYS A 87 -4.73 -7.64 -9.44
C LYS A 87 -3.88 -8.65 -8.69
N PRO A 88 -4.36 -9.26 -7.59
CA PRO A 88 -3.62 -10.32 -6.94
C PRO A 88 -3.57 -11.47 -7.93
N ARG A 89 -2.42 -11.69 -8.56
CA ARG A 89 -2.20 -12.85 -9.42
C ARG A 89 -1.98 -14.07 -8.55
N PHE A 90 -3.03 -14.51 -7.86
CA PHE A 90 -3.10 -15.86 -7.32
C PHE A 90 -3.83 -16.73 -8.35
N GLN A 91 -3.07 -17.23 -9.33
CA GLN A 91 -3.49 -18.33 -10.17
C GLN A 91 -2.86 -19.61 -9.61
N TYR A 92 -3.49 -20.20 -8.60
CA TYR A 92 -3.34 -21.64 -8.36
C TYR A 92 -4.56 -22.32 -8.99
N GLN A 93 -4.49 -22.52 -10.30
CA GLN A 93 -5.36 -23.44 -11.02
C GLN A 93 -4.46 -24.31 -11.88
N THR A 94 -4.03 -25.44 -11.32
CA THR A 94 -3.59 -26.59 -12.12
C THR A 94 -4.57 -27.71 -11.80
N SER A 95 -5.62 -27.77 -12.59
CA SER A 95 -6.57 -28.86 -12.65
C SER A 95 -5.86 -30.13 -13.12
N SER A 96 -5.97 -31.18 -12.29
CA SER A 96 -5.98 -32.60 -12.63
C SER A 96 -5.37 -33.02 -13.98
N THR A 97 -4.11 -33.48 -13.95
CA THR A 97 -3.61 -34.42 -14.96
C THR A 97 -3.35 -35.75 -14.24
N PRO A 98 -4.08 -36.84 -14.57
CA PRO A 98 -3.76 -38.15 -14.04
C PRO A 98 -2.46 -38.69 -14.68
N PRO A 99 -1.62 -39.45 -13.95
CA PRO A 99 -0.40 -40.02 -14.49
C PRO A 99 -0.70 -41.11 -15.54
N PRO A 100 0.15 -41.28 -16.57
CA PRO A 100 -0.09 -42.25 -17.63
C PRO A 100 0.01 -43.69 -17.10
N SER A 101 -0.93 -44.53 -17.54
CA SER A 101 -0.98 -45.96 -17.26
C SER A 101 0.18 -46.69 -17.93
N ARG A 102 0.86 -47.53 -17.13
CA ARG A 102 1.99 -48.34 -17.57
C ARG A 102 1.49 -49.68 -18.11
N SER A 103 1.16 -49.75 -19.39
CA SER A 103 0.90 -51.01 -20.09
C SER A 103 2.23 -51.64 -20.51
N SER A 104 2.64 -52.66 -19.76
CA SER A 104 3.73 -53.56 -20.15
C SER A 104 3.19 -54.54 -21.18
N SER A 105 3.71 -54.52 -22.40
CA SER A 105 3.50 -55.60 -23.37
C SER A 105 4.85 -56.22 -23.75
N ASN A 106 4.88 -57.54 -23.62
CA ASN A 106 6.00 -58.43 -23.88
C ASN A 106 6.29 -58.61 -25.40
N SER A 107 7.58 -58.44 -25.77
CA SER A 107 8.40 -59.29 -26.68
C SER A 107 8.05 -59.40 -28.20
N PRO A 108 8.91 -59.98 -29.10
CA PRO A 108 10.38 -60.13 -29.18
C PRO A 108 11.03 -59.88 -30.59
N LEU A 109 12.38 -59.78 -30.61
CA LEU A 109 13.40 -60.05 -31.67
C LEU A 109 13.08 -59.98 -33.19
N LYS A 110 13.92 -59.26 -33.96
CA LYS A 110 14.64 -59.84 -35.13
C LYS A 110 15.89 -59.03 -35.56
N SER A 111 16.94 -59.78 -35.91
CA SER A 111 18.34 -59.42 -36.17
C SER A 111 18.64 -58.76 -37.53
N ALA A 112 19.75 -58.01 -37.61
CA ALA A 112 20.80 -57.99 -38.66
C ALA A 112 21.60 -56.66 -38.53
N GLU A 113 22.90 -56.65 -38.17
CA GLU A 113 24.06 -56.67 -39.09
C GLU A 113 24.02 -55.49 -40.10
N VAL A 114 24.94 -54.53 -40.15
CA VAL A 114 26.36 -54.60 -40.56
C VAL A 114 27.03 -53.23 -40.24
N SER A 115 28.24 -53.24 -39.65
CA SER A 115 29.20 -52.11 -39.72
C SER A 115 29.98 -52.17 -41.04
N PRO A 116 30.39 -51.03 -41.65
CA PRO A 116 31.75 -50.50 -41.43
C PRO A 116 31.80 -48.94 -41.45
N ALA A 117 32.57 -48.28 -40.60
CA ALA A 117 34.01 -47.95 -40.66
C ALA A 117 34.41 -46.79 -41.60
N ARG A 118 35.12 -45.82 -40.98
CA ARG A 118 36.11 -44.86 -41.50
C ARG A 118 35.67 -43.71 -42.43
N ARG A 119 35.91 -42.48 -41.97
CA ARG A 119 37.16 -41.77 -42.31
C ARG A 119 37.54 -40.75 -41.25
#